data_AF-A0A831SSL2-F1
#
_entry.id   AF-A0A831SSL2-F1
#
_cell.length_a   1.000
_cell.length_b   1.000
_cell.length_c   1.000
_cell.angle_alpha   90.00
_cell.angle_beta   90.00
_cell.angle_gamma   90.00
#
_symmetry.space_group_name_H-M   'P 1'
#
loop_
_entity.id
_entity.type
_entity.pdbx_description
1 polymer ?
#
loop_
_entity_poly.entity_id
_entity_poly.type
_entity_poly.pdbx_seq_one_letter_code
_entity_poly.pdbx_strand_id
1 'polypeptide(L)'
;CQHCENAPCVTYCPTGASHYAGDGTVQVNRYRCTGCKACLVACPYDARYVHPEGYVDKCSLCKHRLEQGLETACVSVCPTISLNLVDFNDPEGQAGRMMNGKEVYRQKEHAGTNPSLYWISASNKPGA
;
A
#
# COMPACT_ATOMS: atom_id res chain seq x y z
N CYS A 1 -2.96 0.31 3.64
CA CYS A 1 -1.56 -0.17 3.60
C CYS A 1 -0.83 0.63 2.55
N GLN A 2 0.39 1.07 2.84
CA GLN A 2 1.17 1.92 1.94
C GLN A 2 2.13 1.15 1.03
N HIS A 3 2.26 -0.18 1.22
CA HIS A 3 3.24 -1.05 0.55
C HIS A 3 4.66 -0.45 0.49
N CYS A 4 5.10 0.13 1.61
CA CYS A 4 6.31 0.94 1.66
C CYS A 4 7.57 0.18 1.22
N GLU A 5 8.52 0.89 0.60
CA GLU A 5 9.83 0.37 0.20
C GLU A 5 10.71 0.05 1.42
N ASN A 6 10.65 0.88 2.46
CA ASN A 6 11.28 0.64 3.76
C ASN A 6 10.19 0.30 4.79
N ALA A 7 9.62 -0.89 4.69
CA ALA A 7 8.52 -1.35 5.51
C ALA A 7 9.00 -1.90 6.87
N PRO A 8 8.78 -1.21 8.01
CA PRO A 8 9.22 -1.68 9.32
C PRO A 8 8.55 -3.00 9.69
N CYS A 9 7.32 -3.20 9.24
CA CYS A 9 6.58 -4.43 9.42
C CYS A 9 7.19 -5.68 8.76
N VAL A 10 8.06 -5.51 7.76
CA VAL A 10 8.92 -6.60 7.24
C VAL A 10 10.11 -6.79 8.18
N THR A 11 10.81 -5.71 8.51
CA THR A 11 12.00 -5.69 9.40
C THR A 11 11.73 -6.35 10.76
N TYR A 12 10.60 -6.06 11.39
CA TYR A 12 10.24 -6.56 12.73
C TYR A 12 9.51 -7.91 12.71
N CYS A 13 9.36 -8.58 11.56
CA CYS A 13 8.71 -9.88 11.49
C CYS A 13 9.71 -11.01 11.81
N PRO A 14 9.63 -11.66 12.98
CA PRO A 14 10.67 -12.62 13.41
C PRO A 14 10.67 -13.92 12.59
N THR A 15 9.56 -14.25 11.93
CA THR A 15 9.42 -15.49 11.16
C THR A 15 9.61 -15.30 9.65
N GLY A 16 9.82 -14.06 9.20
CA GLY A 16 9.80 -13.71 7.78
C GLY A 16 8.43 -13.88 7.12
N ALA A 17 7.34 -13.95 7.89
CA ALA A 17 5.98 -14.01 7.34
C ALA A 17 5.66 -12.74 6.53
N SER A 18 5.95 -11.56 7.08
CA SER A 18 5.93 -10.32 6.31
C SER A 18 7.20 -10.21 5.47
N HIS A 19 7.05 -9.99 4.17
CA HIS A 19 8.15 -9.97 3.21
C HIS A 19 7.83 -9.06 2.02
N TYR A 20 8.84 -8.67 1.25
CA TYR A 20 8.66 -8.06 -0.07
C TYR A 20 8.47 -9.18 -1.10
N ALA A 21 7.44 -9.08 -1.94
CA ALA A 21 7.26 -9.94 -3.09
C ALA A 21 8.07 -9.41 -4.30
N GLY A 22 8.23 -10.24 -5.34
CA GLY A 22 9.00 -9.87 -6.54
C GLY A 22 8.41 -8.70 -7.34
N ASP A 23 7.14 -8.37 -7.12
CA ASP A 23 6.44 -7.22 -7.69
C ASP A 23 6.62 -5.93 -6.84
N GLY A 24 7.49 -5.96 -5.83
CA GLY A 24 7.76 -4.84 -4.92
C GLY A 24 6.71 -4.68 -3.81
N THR A 25 5.60 -5.43 -3.84
CA THR A 25 4.57 -5.29 -2.80
C THR A 25 4.99 -5.98 -1.50
N VAL A 26 4.70 -5.33 -0.37
CA VAL A 26 4.77 -6.03 0.93
C VAL A 26 3.64 -7.05 1.03
N GLN A 27 3.93 -8.30 1.38
CA GLN A 27 2.97 -9.40 1.53
C GLN A 27 3.13 -10.15 2.86
N VAL A 28 2.14 -10.98 3.21
CA VAL A 28 2.18 -11.82 4.42
C VAL A 28 1.94 -13.29 4.04
N ASN A 29 2.87 -14.17 4.42
CA ASN A 29 2.66 -15.61 4.37
C ASN A 29 1.97 -16.06 5.66
N ARG A 30 0.68 -16.41 5.57
CA ARG A 30 -0.13 -16.82 6.73
C ARG A 30 0.42 -18.05 7.45
N TYR A 31 1.02 -19.00 6.73
CA TYR A 31 1.53 -20.26 7.31
C TYR A 31 2.82 -20.07 8.13
N ARG A 32 3.54 -18.97 7.90
CA ARG A 32 4.72 -18.57 8.69
C ARG A 32 4.37 -17.59 9.81
N CYS A 33 3.16 -17.04 9.81
CA CYS A 33 2.78 -16.01 10.76
C CYS A 33 2.35 -16.65 12.09
N THR A 34 2.95 -16.23 13.19
CA THR A 34 2.61 -16.71 14.55
C THR A 34 1.61 -15.81 15.28
N GLY A 35 1.14 -14.74 14.64
CA GLY A 35 0.22 -13.80 15.28
C GLY A 35 0.86 -12.93 16.38
N CYS A 36 2.19 -12.83 16.45
CA CYS A 36 2.91 -12.11 17.53
C CYS A 36 2.68 -10.59 17.59
N LYS A 37 2.02 -10.01 16.57
CA LYS A 37 1.64 -8.58 16.49
C LYS A 37 2.79 -7.55 16.43
N ALA A 38 4.06 -7.96 16.43
CA ALA A 38 5.20 -7.04 16.30
C ALA A 38 5.08 -6.13 15.06
N CYS A 39 4.64 -6.69 13.94
CA CYS A 39 4.46 -5.93 12.70
C CYS A 39 3.26 -4.96 12.71
N LEU A 40 2.29 -5.11 13.63
CA LEU A 40 1.21 -4.13 13.83
C LEU A 40 1.78 -2.90 14.51
N VAL A 41 2.46 -3.09 15.65
CA VAL A 41 3.08 -2.01 16.43
C VAL A 41 4.13 -1.25 15.60
N ALA A 42 4.90 -1.97 14.78
CA ALA A 42 5.90 -1.36 13.91
C ALA A 42 5.31 -0.54 12.75
N CYS A 43 4.04 -0.74 12.37
CA CYS A 43 3.46 -0.06 11.22
C CYS A 43 2.99 1.34 11.62
N PRO A 44 3.59 2.44 11.10
CA PRO A 44 3.19 3.78 11.49
C PRO A 44 1.82 4.18 10.93
N TYR A 45 1.22 3.35 10.08
CA TYR A 45 -0.06 3.62 9.40
C TYR A 45 -1.24 2.84 9.98
N ASP A 46 -1.01 2.02 11.02
CA ASP A 46 -2.02 1.11 11.58
C ASP A 46 -2.73 0.26 10.50
N ALA A 47 -1.97 -0.13 9.47
CA ALA A 47 -2.52 -0.68 8.25
C ALA A 47 -2.59 -2.22 8.23
N ARG A 48 -2.55 -2.83 9.42
CA ARG A 48 -2.46 -4.28 9.65
C ARG A 48 -3.43 -4.66 10.76
N TYR A 49 -4.03 -5.83 10.64
CA TYR A 49 -4.98 -6.33 11.63
C TYR A 49 -4.77 -7.83 11.87
N VAL A 50 -5.35 -8.36 12.94
CA VAL A 50 -5.32 -9.81 13.24
C VAL A 50 -6.52 -10.45 12.58
N HIS A 51 -6.29 -11.41 11.67
CA HIS A 51 -7.33 -12.22 11.07
C HIS A 51 -7.95 -13.14 12.14
N PRO A 52 -9.25 -13.51 12.04
CA PRO A 52 -9.88 -14.44 12.97
C PRO A 52 -9.16 -15.79 13.14
N GLU A 53 -8.42 -16.23 12.11
CA GLU A 53 -7.59 -17.44 12.15
C GLU A 53 -6.24 -17.25 12.88
N GLY A 54 -5.98 -16.07 13.45
CA GLY A 54 -4.83 -15.78 14.32
C GLY A 54 -3.58 -15.22 13.63
N TYR A 55 -3.49 -15.29 12.29
CA TYR A 55 -2.41 -14.63 11.55
C TYR A 55 -2.68 -13.13 11.35
N VAL A 56 -1.64 -12.36 11.00
CA VAL A 56 -1.77 -10.93 10.65
C VAL A 56 -2.09 -10.76 9.18
N ASP A 57 -3.05 -9.90 8.86
CA ASP A 57 -3.41 -9.56 7.49
C ASP A 57 -3.42 -8.03 7.25
N LYS A 58 -3.53 -7.63 5.98
CA LYS A 58 -3.51 -6.26 5.48
C LYS A 58 -4.00 -6.21 4.02
N CYS A 59 -4.17 -5.01 3.47
CA CYS A 59 -4.30 -4.87 2.01
C CYS A 59 -3.11 -5.56 1.29
N SER A 60 -3.42 -6.44 0.34
CA SER A 60 -2.47 -7.22 -0.47
C SER A 60 -2.27 -6.66 -1.88
N LEU A 61 -2.70 -5.40 -2.11
CA LEU A 61 -2.87 -4.80 -3.42
C LEU A 61 -3.73 -5.64 -4.37
N CYS A 62 -4.67 -6.42 -3.82
CA CYS A 62 -5.50 -7.36 -4.58
C CYS A 62 -4.68 -8.30 -5.48
N LYS A 63 -3.51 -8.78 -5.03
CA LYS A 63 -2.63 -9.67 -5.81
C LYS A 63 -3.38 -10.80 -6.53
N HIS A 64 -4.29 -11.46 -5.83
CA HIS A 64 -5.16 -12.52 -6.39
C HIS A 64 -6.00 -12.10 -7.62
N ARG A 65 -6.34 -10.82 -7.75
CA ARG A 65 -7.07 -10.25 -8.90
C ARG A 65 -6.10 -9.84 -10.01
N LEU A 66 -5.00 -9.17 -9.64
CA LEU A 66 -4.00 -8.72 -10.60
C LEU A 66 -3.37 -9.90 -11.35
N GLU A 67 -3.12 -11.03 -10.68
CA GLU A 67 -2.63 -12.27 -11.29
C GLU A 67 -3.60 -12.86 -12.34
N GLN A 68 -4.87 -12.47 -12.29
CA GLN A 68 -5.91 -12.87 -13.26
C GLN A 68 -6.16 -11.78 -14.33
N GLY A 69 -5.35 -10.72 -14.35
CA GLY A 69 -5.55 -9.57 -15.24
C GLY A 69 -6.73 -8.68 -14.84
N LEU A 70 -7.26 -8.84 -13.62
CA LEU A 70 -8.37 -8.03 -13.11
C LEU A 70 -7.84 -6.82 -12.33
N GLU A 71 -8.57 -5.70 -12.39
CA GLU A 71 -8.28 -4.52 -11.59
C GLU A 71 -8.50 -4.76 -10.08
N THR A 72 -7.79 -4.02 -9.23
CA THR A 72 -7.99 -4.09 -7.78
C THR A 72 -9.41 -3.72 -7.38
N ALA A 73 -9.97 -4.41 -6.38
CA ALA A 73 -11.37 -4.25 -6.02
C ALA A 73 -11.73 -2.80 -5.65
N CYS A 74 -10.87 -2.12 -4.90
CA CYS A 74 -11.11 -0.74 -4.47
C CYS A 74 -11.08 0.27 -5.63
N VAL A 75 -10.23 0.06 -6.65
CA VAL A 75 -10.23 0.90 -7.86
C VAL A 75 -11.47 0.61 -8.69
N SER A 76 -11.78 -0.67 -8.94
CA SER A 76 -12.90 -1.06 -9.82
C SER A 76 -14.28 -0.62 -9.33
N VAL A 77 -14.43 -0.38 -8.03
CA VAL A 77 -15.71 0.01 -7.42
C VAL A 77 -15.80 1.52 -7.18
N CYS A 78 -14.72 2.28 -7.34
CA CYS A 78 -14.69 3.69 -6.98
C CYS A 78 -15.51 4.53 -7.97
N PRO A 79 -16.69 5.05 -7.60
CA PRO A 79 -17.56 5.75 -8.55
C PRO A 79 -16.99 7.12 -8.97
N THR A 80 -16.13 7.70 -8.13
CA THR A 80 -15.50 9.02 -8.34
C THR A 80 -14.12 8.92 -8.97
N ILE A 81 -13.62 7.71 -9.26
CA ILE A 81 -12.30 7.48 -9.86
C ILE A 81 -11.17 8.14 -9.03
N SER A 82 -11.35 8.21 -7.71
CA SER A 82 -10.38 8.81 -6.78
C SER A 82 -9.23 7.87 -6.45
N LEU A 83 -9.43 6.56 -6.62
CA LEU A 83 -8.40 5.55 -6.46
C LEU A 83 -7.94 5.12 -7.85
N ASN A 84 -6.63 5.12 -8.08
CA ASN A 84 -6.03 4.70 -9.34
C ASN A 84 -4.80 3.86 -9.00
N LEU A 85 -4.69 2.67 -9.62
CA LEU A 85 -3.44 1.92 -9.62
C LEU A 85 -2.64 2.36 -10.85
N VAL A 86 -1.44 2.86 -10.63
CA VAL A 86 -0.59 3.42 -11.67
C VAL A 86 0.80 2.81 -11.61
N ASP A 87 1.49 2.78 -12.76
CA ASP A 87 2.92 2.46 -12.81
C ASP A 87 3.72 3.76 -12.61
N PHE A 88 4.63 3.75 -11.64
CA PHE A 88 5.53 4.87 -11.36
C PHE A 88 6.84 4.81 -12.15
N ASN A 89 7.11 3.70 -12.86
CA ASN A 89 8.28 3.56 -13.72
C ASN A 89 8.12 4.21 -15.10
N ASP A 90 6.90 4.68 -15.42
CA ASP A 90 6.59 5.42 -16.63
C ASP A 90 6.27 6.90 -16.30
N PRO A 91 7.26 7.82 -16.43
CA PRO A 91 7.07 9.23 -16.12
C PRO A 91 6.05 9.94 -17.00
N GLU A 92 5.85 9.48 -18.24
CA GLU A 92 4.84 10.02 -19.17
C GLU A 92 3.48 9.31 -19.03
N GLY A 93 3.45 8.26 -18.20
CA GLY A 93 2.30 7.43 -17.93
C GLY A 93 1.18 8.11 -17.15
N GLN A 94 0.22 7.30 -16.69
CA GLN A 94 -0.93 7.79 -15.95
C GLN A 94 -0.53 8.56 -14.69
N ALA A 95 0.47 8.07 -13.95
CA ALA A 95 0.97 8.69 -12.73
C ALA A 95 1.40 10.15 -12.98
N GLY A 96 2.31 10.38 -13.94
CA GLY A 96 2.81 11.70 -14.30
C GLY A 96 1.70 12.64 -14.73
N ARG A 97 0.81 12.18 -15.63
CA ARG A 97 -0.34 12.98 -16.10
C ARG A 97 -1.30 13.37 -14.97
N MET A 98 -1.55 12.47 -14.02
CA MET A 98 -2.44 12.74 -12.89
C MET A 98 -1.88 13.76 -11.91
N MET A 99 -0.56 13.73 -11.68
CA MET A 99 0.13 14.55 -10.68
C MET A 99 0.66 15.87 -11.22
N ASN A 100 0.81 16.03 -12.55
CA ASN A 100 1.40 17.21 -13.17
C ASN A 100 0.67 18.51 -12.75
N GLY A 101 1.45 19.47 -12.24
CA GLY A 101 0.95 20.78 -11.81
C GLY A 101 0.04 20.76 -10.56
N LYS A 102 -0.05 19.64 -9.83
CA LYS A 102 -0.89 19.50 -8.63
C LYS A 102 -0.04 19.37 -7.37
N GLU A 103 -0.58 19.84 -6.25
CA GLU A 103 -0.04 19.52 -4.94
C GLU A 103 -0.25 18.03 -4.64
N VAL A 104 0.84 17.30 -4.46
CA VAL A 104 0.87 15.87 -4.17
C VAL A 104 1.69 15.64 -2.91
N TYR A 105 1.20 14.78 -2.02
CA TYR A 105 1.91 14.42 -0.80
C TYR A 105 1.82 12.92 -0.53
N ARG A 106 2.71 12.43 0.32
CA ARG A 106 2.64 11.07 0.88
C ARG A 106 2.39 11.14 2.38
N GLN A 107 1.67 10.16 2.91
CA GLN A 107 1.35 10.17 4.33
C GLN A 107 2.57 9.81 5.19
N LYS A 108 2.77 10.57 6.28
CA LYS A 108 3.77 10.33 7.33
C LYS A 108 5.19 10.13 6.77
N GLU A 109 5.63 10.98 5.85
CA GLU A 109 6.99 10.89 5.25
C GLU A 109 8.11 10.94 6.29
N HIS A 110 7.92 11.70 7.39
CA HIS A 110 8.85 11.76 8.51
C HIS A 110 9.15 10.39 9.16
N ALA A 111 8.31 9.37 8.94
CA ALA A 111 8.53 8.02 9.44
C ALA A 111 9.59 7.22 8.63
N GLY A 112 10.12 7.79 7.53
CA GLY A 112 11.22 7.19 6.78
C GLY A 112 10.88 5.88 6.07
N THR A 113 9.58 5.58 5.87
CA THR A 113 9.16 4.29 5.29
C THR A 113 9.15 4.26 3.77
N ASN A 114 9.28 5.41 3.09
CA ASN A 114 9.10 5.56 1.64
C ASN A 114 7.78 4.89 1.17
N PRO A 115 6.62 5.42 1.58
CA PRO A 115 5.32 4.87 1.19
C PRO A 115 5.07 5.00 -0.32
N SER A 116 4.30 4.06 -0.89
CA SER A 116 4.04 3.98 -2.34
C SER A 116 2.67 4.52 -2.77
N LEU A 117 1.83 5.00 -1.84
CA LEU A 117 0.61 5.73 -2.22
C LEU A 117 0.87 7.23 -2.17
N TYR A 118 0.38 7.90 -3.20
CA TYR A 118 0.46 9.33 -3.40
C TYR A 118 -0.95 9.91 -3.33
N TRP A 119 -1.09 11.06 -2.68
CA TRP A 119 -2.36 11.75 -2.50
C TRP A 119 -2.31 13.06 -3.26
N ILE A 120 -3.26 13.25 -4.17
CA ILE A 120 -3.49 14.55 -4.81
C ILE A 120 -4.35 15.37 -3.84
N SER A 121 -3.81 16.50 -3.38
CA SER A 121 -4.44 17.37 -2.38
C SER A 121 -5.81 17.88 -2.83
N ALA A 122 -6.74 18.02 -1.88
CA ALA A 122 -8.04 18.62 -2.14
C ALA A 122 -7.93 20.13 -2.45
N SER A 123 -6.85 20.80 -2.02
CA SER A 123 -6.55 22.20 -2.35
C SER A 123 -6.41 22.45 -3.85
N ASN A 124 -6.19 21.40 -4.64
CA ASN A 124 -6.19 21.48 -6.11
C ASN A 124 -7.59 21.70 -6.69
N LYS A 125 -8.67 21.57 -5.91
CA LYS A 125 -10.05 21.81 -6.35
C LYS A 125 -10.33 23.32 -6.32
N PRO A 126 -10.81 23.93 -7.43
CA PRO A 126 -11.21 25.33 -7.42
C PRO A 126 -12.24 25.62 -6.32
N GLY A 127 -11.92 26.55 -5.41
CA GLY A 127 -12.79 26.94 -4.30
C GLY A 127 -12.70 26.07 -3.03
N ALA A 128 -11.65 25.25 -2.89
CA ALA A 128 -11.30 24.57 -1.64
C ALA A 128 -10.50 25.46 -0.67
#